data_AF-A0AAD4NGN6-F1
#
_entry.id   AF-A0AAD4NGN6-F1
#
_cell.length_a   1.000
_cell.length_b   1.000
_cell.length_c   1.000
_cell.angle_alpha   90.00
_cell.angle_beta   90.00
_cell.angle_gamma   90.00
#
_symmetry.space_group_name_H-M   'P 1'
#
loop_
_entity.id
_entity.type
_entity.pdbx_description
1 polymer ?
#
loop_
_entity_poly.entity_id
_entity_poly.type
_entity_poly.pdbx_seq_one_letter_code
_entity_poly.pdbx_strand_id
1 'polypeptide(L)'
;MTSKLIPLRLAIATVSKRFVNKWYVRAMRGSLPLRGEENNTPPYTHITTFENVIFPVNGEMKLATLPAEPIYDPVLGEKKHTSTRRLVEMRGPEAFQHRRELIYKQYGLAAVDGGLLSAKALANIQETVNTRLRFKQFAVWRVEAPWLPQTRFPKGRALGGGKGKVNHYGTPIRPGRIILELGGFITEMEARAYMATLYNRYPFRLEFVSHELLERRKAIEERVAKENENPLSWEKVIRYNMQNCHSFLSPHDIIWKCKYRTK
;
A
#
# COMPACT_ATOMS: atom_id res chain seq x y z
N MET A 1 64.65 7.15 -17.06
CA MET A 1 63.82 7.02 -15.84
C MET A 1 62.49 6.43 -16.24
N THR A 2 62.32 5.13 -16.04
CA THR A 2 61.16 4.34 -16.46
C THR A 2 59.98 4.60 -15.54
N SER A 3 59.07 5.51 -15.94
CA SER A 3 57.81 5.72 -15.23
C SER A 3 56.84 4.60 -15.58
N LYS A 4 56.55 3.78 -14.58
CA LYS A 4 55.58 2.68 -14.64
C LYS A 4 54.18 3.25 -14.88
N LEU A 5 53.60 2.90 -16.03
CA LEU A 5 52.16 2.94 -16.28
C LEU A 5 51.47 1.96 -15.31
N ILE A 6 50.66 2.48 -14.40
CA ILE A 6 49.74 1.69 -13.58
C ILE A 6 48.39 1.68 -14.31
N PRO A 7 47.79 0.50 -14.58
CA PRO A 7 46.56 0.39 -15.34
C PRO A 7 45.35 0.88 -14.54
N LEU A 8 44.46 1.65 -15.20
CA LEU A 8 43.13 2.06 -14.75
C LEU A 8 42.17 0.86 -14.62
N ARG A 9 42.49 -0.10 -13.76
CA ARG A 9 41.58 -1.14 -13.28
C ARG A 9 41.86 -1.34 -11.79
N LEU A 10 40.86 -1.06 -10.96
CA LEU A 10 40.84 -1.01 -9.48
C LEU A 10 41.02 0.38 -8.85
N ALA A 11 40.01 1.24 -8.98
CA ALA A 11 39.83 2.39 -8.08
C ALA A 11 38.36 2.81 -7.93
N ILE A 12 37.41 1.87 -7.94
CA ILE A 12 36.01 2.13 -7.57
C ILE A 12 35.54 1.06 -6.59
N ALA A 13 36.21 0.97 -5.44
CA ALA A 13 35.82 0.02 -4.40
C ALA A 13 36.18 0.51 -2.99
N THR A 14 36.01 1.81 -2.69
CA THR A 14 36.03 2.27 -1.28
C THR A 14 35.27 3.59 -1.08
N VAL A 15 34.03 3.69 -1.58
CA VAL A 15 33.12 4.75 -1.07
C VAL A 15 32.63 4.30 0.30
N SER A 16 33.34 4.77 1.33
CA SER A 16 33.06 4.58 2.74
C SER A 16 31.56 4.68 3.07
N LYS A 17 31.05 3.72 3.85
CA LYS A 17 29.69 3.69 4.43
C LYS A 17 29.32 5.00 5.15
N ARG A 18 30.28 5.83 5.55
CA ARG A 18 30.03 7.17 6.14
C ARG A 18 29.53 8.19 5.13
N PHE A 19 29.88 8.08 3.84
CA PHE A 19 29.47 9.05 2.82
C PHE A 19 28.03 8.82 2.35
N VAL A 20 27.62 7.56 2.24
CA VAL A 20 26.25 7.16 1.88
C VAL A 20 25.26 7.59 2.97
N ASN A 21 25.62 7.47 4.25
CA ASN A 21 24.79 7.97 5.35
C ASN A 21 24.62 9.50 5.34
N LYS A 22 25.62 10.26 4.88
CA LYS A 22 25.51 11.73 4.83
C LYS A 22 24.56 12.21 3.73
N TRP A 23 24.52 11.50 2.60
CA TRP A 23 23.58 11.78 1.51
C TRP A 23 22.16 11.28 1.81
N TYR A 24 22.02 10.10 2.43
CA TYR A 24 20.71 9.58 2.83
C TYR A 24 20.05 10.44 3.92
N VAL A 25 20.82 10.94 4.89
CA VAL A 25 20.34 11.90 5.91
C VAL A 25 20.02 13.27 5.30
N ARG A 26 20.68 13.66 4.20
CA ARG A 26 20.44 14.93 3.50
C ARG A 26 19.25 14.87 2.53
N ALA A 27 18.92 13.70 1.98
CA ALA A 27 17.73 13.47 1.16
C ALA A 27 16.45 13.26 1.99
N MET A 28 16.57 12.73 3.22
CA MET A 28 15.47 12.61 4.19
C MET A 28 15.10 13.94 4.87
N ARG A 29 15.99 14.93 4.84
CA ARG A 29 15.61 16.32 5.09
C ARG A 29 15.05 16.85 3.78
N GLY A 30 13.72 16.90 3.68
CA GLY A 30 13.06 17.74 2.66
C GLY A 30 13.76 19.10 2.59
N SER A 31 13.80 19.69 1.40
CA SER A 31 14.34 21.03 1.14
C SER A 31 14.08 21.95 2.34
N LEU A 32 15.13 22.21 3.12
CA LEU A 32 15.12 23.29 4.10
C LEU A 32 14.79 24.56 3.29
N PRO A 33 13.75 25.33 3.68
CA PRO A 33 13.46 26.57 3.00
C PRO A 33 14.73 27.43 2.98
N LEU A 34 15.01 28.04 1.84
CA LEU A 34 16.12 28.97 1.70
C LEU A 34 15.97 30.06 2.77
N ARG A 35 17.10 30.37 3.41
CA ARG A 35 17.22 31.36 4.48
C ARG A 35 16.66 32.71 4.01
N GLY A 36 15.47 33.08 4.49
CA GLY A 36 14.86 34.39 4.21
C GLY A 36 13.34 34.40 4.13
N GLU A 37 12.63 33.83 5.11
CA GLU A 37 11.25 34.21 5.48
C GLU A 37 10.98 33.62 6.87
N GLU A 38 11.12 34.45 7.90
CA GLU A 38 10.87 34.07 9.29
C GLU A 38 9.35 33.97 9.53
N ASN A 39 8.75 32.86 9.12
CA ASN A 39 7.44 32.48 9.63
C ASN A 39 7.62 32.05 11.10
N ASN A 40 7.36 33.01 11.99
CA ASN A 40 7.50 32.97 13.44
C ASN A 40 6.48 32.04 14.12
N THR A 41 6.16 30.91 13.50
CA THR A 41 5.31 29.86 14.08
C THR A 41 6.21 28.86 14.81
N PRO A 42 6.04 28.66 16.13
CA PRO A 42 6.80 27.67 16.86
C PRO A 42 6.61 26.28 16.23
N PRO A 43 7.60 25.37 16.31
CA PRO A 43 7.56 24.06 15.65
C PRO A 43 6.43 23.11 16.15
N TYR A 44 5.60 23.56 17.09
CA TYR A 44 4.45 22.85 17.66
C TYR A 44 3.20 23.72 17.49
N THR A 45 2.67 23.86 16.27
CA THR A 45 1.55 24.78 16.03
C THR A 45 0.19 24.24 16.48
N HIS A 46 0.06 22.93 16.71
CA HIS A 46 -1.19 22.33 17.16
C HIS A 46 -0.89 21.25 18.20
N ILE A 47 -1.37 21.43 19.42
CA ILE A 47 -1.42 20.34 20.40
C ILE A 47 -2.35 19.27 19.80
N THR A 48 -1.91 18.02 19.73
CA THR A 48 -2.78 16.92 19.29
C THR A 48 -3.88 16.73 20.33
N THR A 49 -5.07 17.26 20.07
CA THR A 49 -6.24 17.07 20.93
C THR A 49 -6.97 15.79 20.52
N PHE A 50 -7.41 15.01 21.51
CA PHE A 50 -8.10 13.74 21.31
C PHE A 50 -9.61 13.83 21.59
N GLU A 51 -10.18 15.02 21.41
CA GLU A 51 -11.58 15.29 21.75
C GLU A 51 -12.55 14.60 20.79
N ASN A 52 -12.20 14.52 19.50
CA ASN A 52 -13.08 14.03 18.43
C ASN A 52 -12.72 12.61 17.95
N VAL A 53 -12.27 11.73 18.84
CA VAL A 53 -11.88 10.36 18.48
C VAL A 53 -13.11 9.46 18.37
N ILE A 54 -13.31 8.85 17.20
CA ILE A 54 -14.40 7.91 16.94
C ILE A 54 -13.90 6.49 17.23
N PHE A 55 -14.52 5.82 18.21
CA PHE A 55 -14.21 4.43 18.55
C PHE A 55 -15.12 3.43 17.82
N PRO A 56 -14.66 2.18 17.60
CA PRO A 56 -15.50 1.12 17.06
C PRO A 56 -16.64 0.79 18.02
N VAL A 57 -17.85 0.61 17.46
CA VAL A 57 -19.07 0.32 18.23
C VAL A 57 -18.96 -1.00 18.99
N ASN A 58 -18.24 -1.98 18.44
CA ASN A 58 -18.11 -3.33 18.99
C ASN A 58 -17.30 -3.38 20.29
N GLY A 59 -16.62 -2.30 20.69
CA GLY A 59 -15.74 -2.26 21.87
C GLY A 59 -14.44 -3.06 21.73
N GLU A 60 -14.28 -3.83 20.67
CA GLU A 60 -13.04 -4.55 20.35
C GLU A 60 -11.95 -3.57 19.92
N MET A 61 -10.90 -3.50 20.72
CA MET A 61 -9.76 -2.61 20.47
C MET A 61 -8.65 -3.30 19.66
N LYS A 62 -8.54 -4.62 19.70
CA LYS A 62 -7.48 -5.35 18.99
C LYS A 62 -8.00 -5.89 17.66
N LEU A 63 -7.10 -6.08 16.69
CA LEU A 63 -7.43 -6.75 15.45
C LEU A 63 -7.86 -8.19 15.73
N ALA A 64 -9.08 -8.52 15.31
CA ALA A 64 -9.61 -9.88 15.35
C ALA A 64 -8.74 -10.87 14.56
N THR A 65 -8.69 -12.11 15.02
CA THR A 65 -7.98 -13.19 14.32
C THR A 65 -8.83 -13.67 13.15
N LEU A 66 -8.36 -13.40 11.92
CA LEU A 66 -9.02 -13.87 10.71
C LEU A 66 -8.72 -15.36 10.48
N PRO A 67 -9.72 -16.17 10.08
CA PRO A 67 -9.48 -17.57 9.74
C PRO A 67 -8.56 -17.65 8.51
N ALA A 68 -7.61 -18.59 8.52
CA ALA A 68 -6.66 -18.75 7.42
C ALA A 68 -7.30 -19.34 6.15
N GLU A 69 -8.43 -20.02 6.32
CA GLU A 69 -9.23 -20.63 5.26
C GLU A 69 -10.70 -20.22 5.45
N PRO A 70 -11.48 -20.13 4.36
CA PRO A 70 -12.92 -19.99 4.46
C PRO A 70 -13.53 -21.21 5.14
N ILE A 71 -14.63 -20.99 5.86
CA ILE A 71 -15.40 -22.04 6.54
C ILE A 71 -16.20 -22.80 5.48
N TYR A 72 -16.15 -24.13 5.52
CA TYR A 72 -16.93 -25.02 4.67
C TYR A 72 -17.81 -25.90 5.56
N ASP A 73 -19.10 -25.97 5.26
CA ASP A 73 -20.03 -26.81 6.01
C ASP A 73 -20.06 -28.25 5.46
N PRO A 74 -19.57 -29.26 6.21
CA PRO A 74 -19.63 -30.65 5.76
C PRO A 74 -21.07 -31.19 5.70
N VAL A 75 -22.01 -30.66 6.48
CA VAL A 75 -23.43 -31.10 6.49
C VAL A 75 -24.10 -30.75 5.17
N LEU A 76 -23.80 -29.56 4.63
CA LEU A 76 -24.27 -29.12 3.31
C LEU A 76 -23.47 -29.75 2.16
N GLY A 77 -22.42 -30.52 2.46
CA GLY A 77 -21.56 -31.16 1.47
C GLY A 77 -20.60 -30.20 0.77
N GLU A 78 -20.33 -29.04 1.36
CA GLU A 78 -19.41 -28.05 0.80
C GLU A 78 -17.97 -28.57 0.78
N LYS A 79 -17.28 -28.32 -0.33
CA LYS A 79 -15.90 -28.77 -0.53
C LYS A 79 -15.03 -27.62 -1.03
N LYS A 80 -13.74 -27.69 -0.70
CA LYS A 80 -12.72 -26.79 -1.23
C LYS A 80 -12.72 -26.86 -2.75
N HIS A 81 -13.00 -25.75 -3.39
CA HIS A 81 -12.96 -25.63 -4.85
C HIS A 81 -11.69 -24.89 -5.30
N THR A 82 -11.27 -25.15 -6.53
CA THR A 82 -10.12 -24.46 -7.10
C THR A 82 -10.58 -23.37 -8.06
N SER A 83 -10.06 -22.14 -7.94
CA SER A 83 -10.38 -21.04 -8.86
C SER A 83 -9.21 -20.75 -9.79
N THR A 84 -9.47 -20.12 -10.93
CA THR A 84 -8.37 -19.52 -11.72
C THR A 84 -7.65 -18.48 -10.86
N ARG A 85 -6.44 -18.07 -11.24
CA ARG A 85 -5.62 -17.14 -10.44
C ARG A 85 -6.28 -15.76 -10.22
N ARG A 86 -7.29 -15.39 -11.02
CA ARG A 86 -8.08 -14.14 -10.90
C ARG A 86 -7.24 -12.88 -10.70
N LEU A 87 -6.23 -12.69 -11.56
CA LEU A 87 -5.33 -11.52 -11.51
C LEU A 87 -6.07 -10.17 -11.64
N VAL A 88 -7.22 -10.17 -12.30
CA VAL A 88 -8.08 -8.98 -12.48
C VAL A 88 -8.51 -8.38 -11.14
N GLU A 89 -8.60 -9.17 -10.07
CA GLU A 89 -9.02 -8.67 -8.76
C GLU A 89 -8.01 -7.72 -8.11
N MET A 90 -6.75 -7.76 -8.53
CA MET A 90 -5.69 -6.90 -8.02
C MET A 90 -5.40 -5.72 -8.97
N ARG A 91 -6.05 -5.68 -10.14
CA ARG A 91 -5.78 -4.70 -11.20
C ARG A 91 -6.66 -3.45 -11.03
N GLY A 92 -6.07 -2.28 -11.27
CA GLY A 92 -6.78 -1.00 -11.31
C GLY A 92 -7.11 -0.43 -9.93
N PRO A 93 -7.65 0.79 -9.85
CA PRO A 93 -8.01 1.41 -8.57
C PRO A 93 -9.06 0.60 -7.82
N GLU A 94 -9.05 0.70 -6.49
CA GLU A 94 -10.16 0.21 -5.68
C GLU A 94 -11.47 0.91 -6.08
N ALA A 95 -12.43 0.14 -6.60
CA ALA A 95 -13.67 0.68 -7.17
C ALA A 95 -14.56 1.36 -6.12
N PHE A 96 -14.54 0.84 -4.89
CA PHE A 96 -15.42 1.28 -3.82
C PHE A 96 -14.77 2.41 -3.04
N GLN A 97 -15.37 3.60 -3.09
CA GLN A 97 -14.87 4.79 -2.42
C GLN A 97 -14.67 4.60 -0.92
N HIS A 98 -15.66 4.01 -0.23
CA HIS A 98 -15.58 3.78 1.21
C HIS A 98 -14.37 2.95 1.63
N ARG A 99 -13.79 2.09 0.77
CA ARG A 99 -12.59 1.28 1.06
C ARG A 99 -11.26 2.03 0.85
N ARG A 100 -11.32 3.19 0.22
CA ARG A 100 -10.19 4.13 0.04
C ARG A 100 -10.18 5.23 1.09
N GLU A 101 -11.28 5.37 1.83
CA GLU A 101 -11.46 6.38 2.88
C GLU A 101 -11.41 5.74 4.27
N LEU A 102 -10.92 6.51 5.25
CA LEU A 102 -10.83 6.10 6.64
C LEU A 102 -12.20 6.31 7.31
N ILE A 103 -12.78 5.26 7.87
CA ILE A 103 -14.06 5.33 8.59
C ILE A 103 -13.89 6.07 9.92
N TYR A 104 -12.85 5.74 10.68
CA TYR A 104 -12.57 6.36 11.98
C TYR A 104 -11.76 7.65 11.88
N LYS A 105 -11.47 8.12 10.65
CA LYS A 105 -10.86 9.43 10.35
C LYS A 105 -9.55 9.75 11.06
N GLN A 106 -8.76 8.74 11.44
CA GLN A 106 -7.44 8.93 12.06
C GLN A 106 -6.32 8.43 11.16
N TYR A 107 -5.94 7.15 11.29
CA TYR A 107 -4.80 6.58 10.58
C TYR A 107 -5.13 5.21 9.98
N GLY A 108 -4.36 4.81 8.98
CA GLY A 108 -4.50 3.50 8.37
C GLY A 108 -3.28 3.07 7.57
N LEU A 109 -3.31 1.80 7.17
CA LEU A 109 -2.34 1.18 6.28
C LEU A 109 -2.98 1.01 4.91
N ALA A 110 -2.52 1.75 3.91
CA ALA A 110 -3.04 1.67 2.55
C ALA A 110 -2.09 0.91 1.62
N ALA A 111 -2.65 0.21 0.63
CA ALA A 111 -1.88 -0.39 -0.44
C ALA A 111 -1.65 0.63 -1.55
N VAL A 112 -0.39 0.87 -1.92
CA VAL A 112 -0.05 1.72 -3.08
C VAL A 112 -0.20 0.95 -4.38
N ASP A 113 0.21 -0.33 -4.36
CA ASP A 113 0.12 -1.25 -5.49
C ASP A 113 -0.89 -2.37 -5.21
N GLY A 114 -1.37 -3.01 -6.28
CA GLY A 114 -2.19 -4.20 -6.17
C GLY A 114 -1.36 -5.44 -5.82
N GLY A 115 -1.96 -6.35 -5.06
CA GLY A 115 -1.28 -7.57 -4.64
C GLY A 115 -2.18 -8.53 -3.88
N LEU A 116 -1.66 -9.72 -3.63
CA LEU A 116 -2.36 -10.76 -2.86
C LEU A 116 -1.83 -10.77 -1.42
N LEU A 117 -2.70 -10.50 -0.45
CA LEU A 117 -2.41 -10.71 0.96
C LEU A 117 -2.68 -12.17 1.31
N SER A 118 -1.64 -12.94 1.59
CA SER A 118 -1.82 -14.31 2.08
C SER A 118 -2.33 -14.34 3.53
N ALA A 119 -2.95 -15.44 3.95
CA ALA A 119 -3.35 -15.64 5.35
C ALA A 119 -2.19 -15.40 6.33
N LYS A 120 -0.98 -15.87 5.99
CA LYS A 120 0.24 -15.62 6.78
C LYS A 120 0.59 -14.13 6.86
N ALA A 121 0.42 -13.39 5.76
CA ALA A 121 0.68 -11.96 5.75
C ALA A 121 -0.27 -11.22 6.70
N LEU A 122 -1.57 -11.56 6.68
CA LEU A 122 -2.57 -10.99 7.59
C LEU A 122 -2.27 -11.31 9.05
N ALA A 123 -1.93 -12.56 9.38
CA ALA A 123 -1.53 -12.93 10.75
C ALA A 123 -0.29 -12.13 11.22
N ASN A 124 0.72 -11.96 10.35
CA ASN A 124 1.89 -11.16 10.67
C ASN A 124 1.57 -9.67 10.90
N ILE A 125 0.65 -9.10 10.11
CA ILE A 125 0.17 -7.72 10.30
C ILE A 125 -0.55 -7.64 11.65
N GLN A 126 -1.46 -8.57 11.92
CA GLN A 126 -2.21 -8.67 13.16
C GLN A 126 -1.29 -8.66 14.37
N GLU A 127 -0.32 -9.59 14.41
CA GLU A 127 0.64 -9.73 15.50
C GLU A 127 1.47 -8.45 15.69
N THR A 128 1.98 -7.89 14.60
CA THR A 128 2.81 -6.68 14.64
C THR A 128 2.05 -5.50 15.23
N VAL A 129 0.79 -5.29 14.83
CA VAL A 129 -0.03 -4.18 15.32
C VAL A 129 -0.52 -4.46 16.75
N ASN A 130 -1.08 -5.63 17.01
CA ASN A 130 -1.64 -5.98 18.32
C ASN A 130 -0.61 -5.99 19.45
N THR A 131 0.65 -6.34 19.17
CA THR A 131 1.74 -6.31 20.16
C THR A 131 2.14 -4.87 20.51
N ARG A 132 1.90 -3.91 19.63
CA ARG A 132 2.29 -2.50 19.82
C ARG A 132 1.16 -1.64 20.40
N LEU A 133 -0.09 -2.04 20.21
CA LEU A 133 -1.26 -1.34 20.73
C LEU A 133 -1.21 -1.17 22.26
N ARG A 134 -1.51 0.06 22.71
CA ARG A 134 -1.62 0.43 24.12
C ARG A 134 -3.07 0.69 24.53
N PHE A 135 -3.25 1.11 25.79
CA PHE A 135 -4.56 1.42 26.36
C PHE A 135 -5.32 2.50 25.57
N LYS A 136 -6.62 2.31 25.38
CA LYS A 136 -7.54 3.19 24.61
C LYS A 136 -7.07 3.48 23.17
N GLN A 137 -6.31 2.57 22.59
CA GLN A 137 -6.01 2.54 21.16
C GLN A 137 -6.72 1.36 20.54
N PHE A 138 -7.14 1.49 19.29
CA PHE A 138 -7.80 0.41 18.57
C PHE A 138 -7.21 0.19 17.19
N ALA A 139 -7.33 -1.04 16.70
CA ALA A 139 -7.08 -1.36 15.31
C ALA A 139 -8.20 -2.24 14.75
N VAL A 140 -8.65 -1.93 13.53
CA VAL A 140 -9.79 -2.59 12.88
C VAL A 140 -9.41 -3.02 11.47
N TRP A 141 -9.82 -4.22 11.07
CA TRP A 141 -9.64 -4.70 9.71
C TRP A 141 -10.59 -3.98 8.74
N ARG A 142 -10.05 -3.57 7.59
CA ARG A 142 -10.82 -3.09 6.43
C ARG A 142 -10.85 -4.10 5.27
N VAL A 143 -10.21 -5.25 5.48
CA VAL A 143 -10.12 -6.35 4.52
C VAL A 143 -10.83 -7.59 5.07
N GLU A 144 -11.44 -8.32 4.14
CA GLU A 144 -12.05 -9.60 4.43
C GLU A 144 -11.01 -10.70 4.71
N ALA A 145 -11.48 -11.77 5.35
CA ALA A 145 -10.73 -13.00 5.50
C ALA A 145 -10.31 -13.56 4.12
N PRO A 146 -9.17 -14.27 4.06
CA PRO A 146 -8.72 -14.92 2.83
C PRO A 146 -9.76 -15.82 2.20
N TRP A 147 -10.15 -15.52 0.96
CA TRP A 147 -11.17 -16.28 0.22
C TRP A 147 -10.69 -16.81 -1.12
N LEU A 148 -9.67 -16.21 -1.73
CA LEU A 148 -9.19 -16.62 -3.07
C LEU A 148 -8.22 -17.81 -2.95
N PRO A 149 -8.56 -19.01 -3.43
CA PRO A 149 -7.70 -20.18 -3.31
C PRO A 149 -6.49 -20.09 -4.25
N GLN A 150 -5.30 -20.36 -3.71
CA GLN A 150 -4.06 -20.50 -4.46
C GLN A 150 -3.66 -21.96 -4.55
N THR A 151 -3.67 -22.51 -5.77
CA THR A 151 -3.28 -23.89 -6.03
C THR A 151 -1.79 -24.03 -6.25
N ARG A 152 -1.21 -25.14 -5.80
CA ARG A 152 0.21 -25.46 -6.04
C ARG A 152 0.38 -26.93 -6.38
N PHE A 153 1.20 -27.23 -7.38
CA PHE A 153 1.65 -28.60 -7.64
C PHE A 153 2.78 -29.00 -6.70
N PRO A 154 2.90 -30.29 -6.35
CA PRO A 154 4.09 -30.82 -5.69
C PRO A 154 5.35 -30.53 -6.51
N LYS A 155 6.48 -30.35 -5.84
CA LYS A 155 7.79 -30.18 -6.51
C LYS A 155 8.13 -31.47 -7.28
N GLY A 156 8.66 -31.34 -8.49
CA GLY A 156 9.12 -32.47 -9.31
C GLY A 156 8.04 -33.16 -10.16
N ARG A 157 6.79 -32.69 -10.15
CA ARG A 157 5.74 -33.21 -11.04
C ARG A 157 5.90 -32.66 -12.46
N ALA A 158 5.68 -33.51 -13.47
CA ALA A 158 5.60 -33.09 -14.86
C ALA A 158 4.42 -32.13 -15.11
N LEU A 159 4.49 -31.37 -16.22
CA LEU A 159 3.40 -30.50 -16.66
C LEU A 159 2.18 -31.33 -17.10
N GLY A 160 0.98 -30.78 -16.91
CA GLY A 160 -0.29 -31.44 -17.27
C GLY A 160 -0.98 -32.15 -16.10
N GLY A 161 -1.93 -33.04 -16.41
CA GLY A 161 -2.64 -33.86 -15.41
C GLY A 161 -3.60 -33.09 -14.51
N GLY A 162 -4.30 -32.09 -15.06
CA GLY A 162 -5.31 -31.32 -14.33
C GLY A 162 -4.73 -30.28 -13.36
N LYS A 163 -5.61 -29.65 -12.58
CA LYS A 163 -5.27 -28.55 -11.67
C LYS A 163 -4.80 -29.06 -10.30
N GLY A 164 -3.84 -28.36 -9.70
CA GLY A 164 -3.31 -28.71 -8.38
C GLY A 164 -4.31 -28.51 -7.24
N LYS A 165 -4.01 -29.10 -6.08
CA LYS A 165 -4.78 -28.89 -4.85
C LYS A 165 -4.58 -27.46 -4.32
N VAL A 166 -5.58 -26.94 -3.59
CA VAL A 166 -5.48 -25.65 -2.89
C VAL A 166 -4.41 -25.75 -1.81
N ASN A 167 -3.47 -24.81 -1.80
CA ASN A 167 -2.36 -24.76 -0.85
C ASN A 167 -2.61 -23.74 0.26
N HIS A 168 -3.06 -22.53 -0.09
CA HIS A 168 -3.44 -21.49 0.86
C HIS A 168 -4.46 -20.55 0.22
N TYR A 169 -5.04 -19.68 1.03
CA TYR A 169 -5.94 -18.62 0.57
C TYR A 169 -5.26 -17.26 0.71
N GLY A 170 -5.71 -16.32 -0.12
CA GLY A 170 -5.33 -14.93 0.01
C GLY A 170 -6.49 -13.99 -0.28
N THR A 171 -6.34 -12.74 0.15
CA THR A 171 -7.25 -11.64 -0.14
C THR A 171 -6.62 -10.77 -1.22
N PRO A 172 -7.25 -10.62 -2.41
CA PRO A 172 -6.76 -9.71 -3.44
C PRO A 172 -7.02 -8.26 -3.02
N ILE A 173 -6.00 -7.41 -3.18
CA ILE A 173 -6.02 -6.00 -2.82
C ILE A 173 -5.73 -5.18 -4.06
N ARG A 174 -6.53 -4.13 -4.29
CA ARG A 174 -6.30 -3.15 -5.35
C ARG A 174 -5.54 -1.92 -4.81
N PRO A 175 -4.81 -1.19 -5.68
CA PRO A 175 -4.25 0.13 -5.38
C PRO A 175 -5.26 1.08 -4.72
N GLY A 176 -4.82 1.75 -3.66
CA GLY A 176 -5.60 2.70 -2.86
C GLY A 176 -6.49 2.06 -1.80
N ARG A 177 -6.56 0.73 -1.72
CA ARG A 177 -7.36 0.05 -0.69
C ARG A 177 -6.70 0.16 0.68
N ILE A 178 -7.48 0.56 1.69
CA ILE A 178 -7.06 0.55 3.09
C ILE A 178 -7.19 -0.88 3.62
N ILE A 179 -6.12 -1.38 4.23
CA ILE A 179 -6.01 -2.74 4.77
C ILE A 179 -6.51 -2.79 6.21
N LEU A 180 -6.04 -1.86 7.04
CA LEU A 180 -6.44 -1.73 8.43
C LEU A 180 -6.48 -0.26 8.83
N GLU A 181 -7.31 0.04 9.82
CA GLU A 181 -7.35 1.32 10.49
C GLU A 181 -6.76 1.21 11.89
N LEU A 182 -6.11 2.29 12.32
CA LEU A 182 -5.52 2.45 13.64
C LEU A 182 -5.99 3.78 14.20
N GLY A 183 -6.47 3.76 15.43
CA GLY A 183 -7.03 4.93 16.07
C GLY A 183 -7.04 4.87 17.59
N GLY A 184 -7.74 5.80 18.21
CA GLY A 184 -7.77 6.02 19.65
C GLY A 184 -6.92 7.22 20.07
N PHE A 185 -6.44 7.17 21.32
CA PHE A 185 -5.50 8.15 21.86
C PHE A 185 -4.08 7.81 21.39
N ILE A 186 -3.80 8.13 20.12
CA ILE A 186 -2.52 7.82 19.47
C ILE A 186 -2.03 9.00 18.65
N THR A 187 -0.75 9.34 18.83
CA THR A 187 -0.09 10.38 18.03
C THR A 187 0.28 9.84 16.64
N GLU A 188 0.40 10.71 15.63
CA GLU A 188 0.79 10.28 14.28
C GLU A 188 2.16 9.57 14.29
N MET A 189 3.10 10.06 15.09
CA MET A 189 4.44 9.47 15.22
C MET A 189 4.38 8.04 15.74
N GLU A 190 3.56 7.78 16.76
CA GLU A 190 3.36 6.44 17.30
C GLU A 190 2.68 5.52 16.27
N ALA A 191 1.62 6.00 15.63
CA ALA A 191 0.90 5.24 14.60
C ALA A 191 1.83 4.83 13.45
N ARG A 192 2.66 5.77 12.98
CA ARG A 192 3.66 5.52 11.94
C ARG A 192 4.73 4.54 12.40
N ALA A 193 5.17 4.62 13.66
CA ALA A 193 6.12 3.66 14.23
C ALA A 193 5.52 2.25 14.30
N TYR A 194 4.23 2.12 14.61
CA TYR A 194 3.55 0.82 14.69
C TYR A 194 3.50 0.11 13.35
N MET A 195 3.36 0.86 12.26
CA MET A 195 3.27 0.30 10.91
C MET A 195 4.61 0.27 10.16
N ALA A 196 5.66 0.93 10.66
CA ALA A 196 6.94 1.09 9.97
C ALA A 196 7.57 -0.22 9.46
N THR A 197 7.44 -1.30 10.23
CA THR A 197 7.99 -2.62 9.87
C THR A 197 7.26 -3.28 8.71
N LEU A 198 6.00 -2.90 8.45
CA LEU A 198 5.15 -3.52 7.45
C LEU A 198 5.48 -3.05 6.03
N TYR A 199 5.99 -1.83 5.84
CA TYR A 199 6.13 -1.22 4.50
C TYR A 199 7.00 -2.01 3.53
N ASN A 200 8.08 -2.63 4.02
CA ASN A 200 9.05 -3.35 3.19
C ASN A 200 8.93 -4.88 3.30
N ARG A 201 7.95 -5.39 4.06
CA ARG A 201 7.83 -6.83 4.35
C ARG A 201 7.09 -7.59 3.26
N TYR A 202 6.28 -6.92 2.46
CA TYR A 202 5.36 -7.52 1.49
C TYR A 202 5.80 -7.21 0.05
N PRO A 203 5.41 -8.06 -0.93
CA PRO A 203 5.83 -7.89 -2.32
C PRO A 203 5.19 -6.70 -3.04
N PHE A 204 4.17 -6.08 -2.43
CA PHE A 204 3.53 -4.86 -2.91
C PHE A 204 3.74 -3.74 -1.91
N ARG A 205 3.78 -2.50 -2.40
CA ARG A 205 4.09 -1.32 -1.60
C ARG A 205 2.91 -0.97 -0.69
N LEU A 206 3.22 -0.74 0.58
CA LEU A 206 2.30 -0.23 1.57
C LEU A 206 2.72 1.17 2.01
N GLU A 207 1.74 1.96 2.40
CA GLU A 207 1.95 3.32 2.87
C GLU A 207 1.10 3.61 4.10
N PHE A 208 1.65 4.45 4.97
CA PHE A 208 0.90 5.08 6.04
C PHE A 208 0.00 6.18 5.51
N VAL A 209 -1.26 6.18 5.92
CA VAL A 209 -2.20 7.24 5.57
C VAL A 209 -2.82 7.84 6.83
N SER A 210 -2.88 9.17 6.89
CA SER A 210 -3.71 9.91 7.83
C SER A 210 -4.91 10.50 7.10
N HIS A 211 -5.99 10.80 7.83
CA HIS A 211 -7.17 11.42 7.23
C HIS A 211 -6.83 12.77 6.58
N GLU A 212 -6.06 13.61 7.28
CA GLU A 212 -5.57 14.88 6.74
C GLU A 212 -4.72 14.68 5.47
N LEU A 213 -3.85 13.68 5.44
CA LEU A 213 -3.04 13.37 4.26
C LEU A 213 -3.91 12.96 3.06
N LEU A 214 -4.96 12.18 3.28
CA LEU A 214 -5.89 11.76 2.23
C LEU A 214 -6.67 12.95 1.67
N GLU A 215 -7.21 13.81 2.52
CA GLU A 215 -7.93 15.02 2.10
C GLU A 215 -7.01 16.00 1.37
N ARG A 216 -5.78 16.18 1.87
CA ARG A 216 -4.76 16.98 1.19
C ARG A 216 -4.42 16.42 -0.19
N ARG A 217 -4.31 15.10 -0.34
CA ARG A 217 -4.07 14.46 -1.64
C ARG A 217 -5.21 14.72 -2.62
N LYS A 218 -6.46 14.58 -2.18
CA LYS A 218 -7.65 14.88 -2.99
C LYS A 218 -7.64 16.34 -3.45
N ALA A 219 -7.43 17.28 -2.52
CA ALA A 219 -7.37 18.71 -2.83
C ALA A 219 -6.23 19.06 -3.80
N ILE A 220 -5.06 18.43 -3.64
CA ILE A 220 -3.94 18.58 -4.58
C ILE A 220 -4.32 18.03 -5.96
N GLU A 221 -4.94 16.85 -6.04
CA GLU A 221 -5.33 16.24 -7.32
C GLU A 221 -6.39 17.10 -8.04
N GLU A 222 -7.36 17.66 -7.31
CA GLU A 222 -8.36 18.60 -7.82
C GLU A 222 -7.73 19.92 -8.29
N ARG A 223 -6.80 20.48 -7.49
CA ARG A 223 -6.07 21.70 -7.84
C ARG A 223 -5.26 21.50 -9.11
N VAL A 224 -4.46 20.41 -9.18
CA VAL A 224 -3.67 20.07 -10.36
C VAL A 224 -4.56 19.85 -11.58
N ALA A 225 -5.74 19.24 -11.42
CA ALA A 225 -6.68 19.07 -12.52
C ALA A 225 -7.25 20.40 -13.03
N LYS A 226 -7.50 21.36 -12.14
CA LYS A 226 -8.02 22.70 -12.47
C LYS A 226 -6.95 23.61 -13.10
N GLU A 227 -5.73 23.56 -12.57
CA GLU A 227 -4.58 24.37 -12.99
C GLU A 227 -3.83 23.77 -14.18
N ASN A 228 -4.23 22.60 -14.69
CA ASN A 228 -3.57 21.98 -15.82
C ASN A 228 -3.75 22.81 -17.11
N GLU A 229 -2.72 23.57 -17.47
CA GLU A 229 -2.66 24.39 -18.69
C GLU A 229 -2.48 23.55 -19.97
N ASN A 230 -1.95 22.32 -19.84
CA ASN A 230 -1.64 21.49 -21.00
C ASN A 230 -2.92 21.14 -21.78
N PRO A 231 -3.04 21.54 -23.07
CA PRO A 231 -4.22 21.27 -23.89
C PRO A 231 -4.45 19.78 -24.18
N LEU A 232 -3.41 18.96 -24.03
CA LEU A 232 -3.43 17.51 -24.25
C LEU A 232 -3.44 16.76 -22.91
N SER A 233 -4.64 16.46 -22.42
CA SER A 233 -4.83 15.52 -21.31
C SER A 233 -5.01 14.09 -21.83
N TRP A 234 -4.58 13.09 -21.06
CA TRP A 234 -4.82 11.67 -21.39
C TRP A 234 -6.29 11.36 -21.62
N GLU A 235 -7.17 12.01 -20.86
CA GLU A 235 -8.61 11.90 -21.05
C GLU A 235 -9.05 12.37 -22.44
N LYS A 236 -8.52 13.49 -22.92
CA LYS A 236 -8.84 14.03 -24.25
C LYS A 236 -8.27 13.17 -25.37
N VAL A 237 -7.01 12.76 -25.23
CA VAL A 237 -6.31 11.88 -26.19
C VAL A 237 -7.08 10.57 -26.39
N ILE A 238 -7.47 9.93 -25.28
CA ILE A 238 -8.21 8.67 -25.30
C ILE A 238 -9.63 8.88 -25.84
N ARG A 239 -10.34 9.95 -25.42
CA ARG A 239 -11.71 10.22 -25.85
C ARG A 239 -11.84 10.38 -27.37
N TYR A 240 -10.91 11.09 -27.99
CA TYR A 240 -10.92 11.35 -29.44
C TYR A 240 -10.12 10.32 -30.25
N ASN A 241 -9.64 9.23 -29.63
CA ASN A 241 -8.75 8.24 -30.25
C ASN A 241 -7.62 8.90 -31.07
N MET A 242 -6.99 9.94 -30.51
CA MET A 242 -5.97 10.70 -31.21
C MET A 242 -4.80 9.79 -31.60
N GLN A 243 -4.26 9.98 -32.80
CA GLN A 243 -3.18 9.14 -33.36
C GLN A 243 -3.47 7.63 -33.30
N ASN A 244 -4.75 7.23 -33.34
CA ASN A 244 -5.17 5.84 -33.23
C ASN A 244 -4.66 5.16 -31.94
N CYS A 245 -4.64 5.88 -30.82
CA CYS A 245 -4.10 5.37 -29.56
C CYS A 245 -4.80 4.10 -29.03
N HIS A 246 -6.05 3.85 -29.40
CA HIS A 246 -6.77 2.62 -29.01
C HIS A 246 -6.18 1.35 -29.62
N SER A 247 -5.39 1.46 -30.69
CA SER A 247 -4.72 0.31 -31.30
C SER A 247 -3.63 -0.31 -30.42
N PHE A 248 -2.96 0.51 -29.60
CA PHE A 248 -1.86 0.09 -28.73
C PHE A 248 -2.18 0.13 -27.23
N LEU A 249 -3.26 0.81 -26.82
CA LEU A 249 -3.70 0.85 -25.43
C LEU A 249 -4.56 -0.37 -25.07
N SER A 250 -4.38 -0.90 -23.85
CA SER A 250 -5.29 -1.91 -23.32
C SER A 250 -6.67 -1.31 -23.04
N PRO A 251 -7.78 -2.07 -23.14
CA PRO A 251 -9.09 -1.62 -22.69
C PRO A 251 -9.10 -1.08 -21.25
N HIS A 252 -8.26 -1.65 -20.39
CA HIS A 252 -8.10 -1.17 -19.01
C HIS A 252 -7.36 0.16 -18.89
N ASP A 253 -6.38 0.40 -19.76
CA ASP A 253 -5.65 1.68 -19.77
C ASP A 253 -6.59 2.80 -20.23
N ILE A 254 -7.49 2.49 -21.16
CA ILE A 254 -8.58 3.38 -21.59
C ILE A 254 -9.53 3.67 -20.41
N ILE A 255 -10.04 2.64 -19.73
CA ILE A 255 -10.97 2.79 -18.59
C ILE A 255 -10.34 3.64 -17.47
N TRP A 256 -9.05 3.44 -17.19
CA TRP A 256 -8.36 4.13 -16.11
C TRP A 256 -7.53 5.34 -16.55
N LYS A 257 -7.73 5.81 -17.78
CA LYS A 257 -7.09 7.01 -18.33
C LYS A 257 -5.55 6.99 -18.18
N CYS A 258 -4.94 5.81 -18.36
CA CYS A 258 -3.51 5.56 -18.17
C CYS A 258 -2.93 5.90 -16.79
N LYS A 259 -3.77 6.10 -15.75
CA LYS A 259 -3.30 6.41 -14.39
C LYS A 259 -2.69 5.20 -13.66
N TYR A 260 -3.09 4.00 -14.04
CA TYR A 260 -2.70 2.76 -13.38
C TYR A 260 -2.06 1.82 -14.38
N ARG A 261 -0.91 1.27 -14.02
CA ARG A 261 -0.23 0.23 -14.78
C ARG A 261 -0.17 -1.04 -13.94
N THR A 262 -0.58 -2.16 -14.52
CA THR A 262 -0.49 -3.47 -13.86
C THR A 262 0.98 -3.83 -13.63
N LYS A 263 1.30 -4.34 -12.44
CA LYS A 263 2.55 -5.05 -12.17
C LYS A 263 2.36 -6.55 -12.40
#